data_AF-A0A2D6WMK6-F1
#
_entry.id   AF-A0A2D6WMK6-F1
#
_cell.length_a   1.000
_cell.length_b   1.000
_cell.length_c   1.000
_cell.angle_alpha   90.00
_cell.angle_beta   90.00
_cell.angle_gamma   90.00
#
_symmetry.space_group_name_H-M   'P 1'
#
loop_
_entity.id
_entity.type
_entity.pdbx_description
1 polymer ?
#
loop_
_entity_poly.entity_id
_entity_poly.type
_entity_poly.pdbx_seq_one_letter_code
_entity_poly.pdbx_strand_id
1 'polypeptide(L)'
;MAELDSEGGLHIVSVPIGNLGDLSERAKTLLASVDCIACEDTRVTGKLLDKLGIKTKASLCSYRDENEGLLSEQIVTEIHSGAHYALLSDAGTPAISDPGFRLIRACRKAGLAVTALPGACALINALCLSGLPTDGFLFLGFLPPKTVARKKAFTTYRELPYTLILYESCHRIE
;
A
#
# COMPACT_ATOMS: atom_id res chain seq x y z
N MET A 1 18.85 -8.99 -10.40
CA MET A 1 18.41 -8.86 -8.99
C MET A 1 18.18 -7.38 -8.75
N ALA A 2 17.16 -6.98 -7.98
CA ALA A 2 17.06 -5.58 -7.57
C ALA A 2 18.16 -5.38 -6.51
N GLU A 3 19.36 -5.04 -6.96
CA GLU A 3 20.42 -4.61 -6.06
C GLU A 3 19.95 -3.30 -5.43
N LEU A 4 19.90 -3.28 -4.10
CA LEU A 4 19.74 -2.04 -3.36
C LEU A 4 20.96 -1.18 -3.68
N ASP A 5 20.72 0.05 -4.14
CA ASP A 5 21.80 0.98 -4.40
C ASP A 5 22.47 1.38 -3.09
N SER A 6 23.69 1.93 -3.13
CA SER A 6 24.36 2.39 -1.89
C SER A 6 23.68 3.59 -1.23
N GLU A 7 22.80 4.27 -1.96
CA GLU A 7 21.96 5.35 -1.44
C GLU A 7 20.62 4.78 -0.94
N GLY A 8 20.27 5.11 0.31
CA GLY A 8 19.02 4.68 0.94
C GLY A 8 17.78 5.07 0.14
N GLY A 9 16.68 4.34 0.32
CA GLY A 9 15.45 4.59 -0.43
C GLY A 9 14.17 4.03 0.18
N LEU A 10 13.04 4.54 -0.31
CA LEU A 10 11.71 4.01 -0.01
C LEU A 10 11.25 3.08 -1.14
N HIS A 11 10.84 1.88 -0.77
CA HIS A 11 10.35 0.85 -1.68
C HIS A 11 8.90 0.49 -1.33
N ILE A 12 7.97 0.80 -2.23
CA ILE A 12 6.54 0.45 -2.09
C ILE A 12 6.39 -1.00 -2.52
N VAL A 13 5.88 -1.86 -1.62
CA VAL A 13 5.77 -3.30 -1.87
C VAL A 13 4.34 -3.75 -1.65
N SER A 14 3.69 -4.18 -2.73
CA SER A 14 2.38 -4.81 -2.64
C SER A 14 2.50 -6.23 -2.05
N VAL A 15 1.59 -6.57 -1.14
CA VAL A 15 1.51 -7.88 -0.50
C VAL A 15 0.24 -8.63 -0.93
N PRO A 16 0.15 -9.96 -0.71
CA PRO A 16 -1.04 -10.73 -1.07
C PRO A 16 -2.35 -10.18 -0.50
N ILE A 17 -3.43 -10.38 -1.25
CA ILE A 17 -4.82 -10.04 -0.84
C ILE A 17 -5.65 -11.29 -0.47
N GLY A 18 -4.98 -12.42 -0.16
CA GLY A 18 -5.63 -13.65 0.25
C GLY A 18 -4.87 -14.94 -0.10
N ASN A 19 -4.04 -14.92 -1.15
CA ASN A 19 -3.24 -16.07 -1.57
C ASN A 19 -1.74 -15.78 -1.46
N LEU A 20 -1.03 -16.52 -0.60
CA LEU A 20 0.41 -16.34 -0.36
C LEU A 20 1.27 -16.48 -1.63
N GLY A 21 0.78 -17.20 -2.64
CA GLY A 21 1.45 -17.36 -3.94
C GLY A 21 1.54 -16.08 -4.77
N ASP A 22 0.78 -15.03 -4.43
CA ASP A 22 0.71 -13.79 -5.21
C ASP A 22 1.87 -12.82 -4.92
N LEU A 23 2.74 -13.13 -3.95
CA LEU A 23 3.91 -12.31 -3.69
C LEU A 23 5.04 -12.66 -4.66
N SER A 24 5.46 -11.68 -5.46
CA SER A 24 6.55 -11.86 -6.44
C SER A 24 7.89 -12.20 -5.76
N GLU A 25 8.73 -12.97 -6.47
CA GLU A 25 10.09 -13.28 -5.99
C GLU A 25 10.93 -12.01 -5.76
N ARG A 26 10.74 -10.97 -6.59
CA ARG A 26 11.42 -9.69 -6.40
C ARG A 26 11.02 -9.01 -5.09
N ALA A 27 9.75 -9.11 -4.68
CA ALA A 27 9.31 -8.60 -3.40
C ALA A 27 9.89 -9.40 -2.23
N LYS A 28 9.95 -10.74 -2.34
CA LYS A 28 10.60 -11.58 -1.32
C LYS A 28 12.08 -11.21 -1.14
N THR A 29 12.83 -11.05 -2.24
CA THR A 29 14.23 -10.62 -2.20
C THR A 29 14.38 -9.27 -1.54
N LEU A 30 13.59 -8.27 -1.96
CA LEU A 30 13.65 -6.92 -1.39
C LEU A 30 13.35 -6.93 0.12
N LEU A 31 12.27 -7.59 0.54
CA LEU A 31 11.87 -7.65 1.96
C LEU A 31 12.92 -8.35 2.85
N ALA A 32 13.71 -9.25 2.28
CA ALA A 32 14.83 -9.89 2.97
C ALA A 32 16.07 -8.99 3.09
N SER A 33 16.15 -7.91 2.30
CA SER A 33 17.35 -7.07 2.17
C SER A 33 17.22 -5.65 2.74
N VAL A 34 16.01 -5.12 2.88
CA VAL A 34 15.80 -3.78 3.48
C VAL A 34 16.15 -3.73 4.97
N ASP A 35 16.44 -2.55 5.49
CA ASP A 35 16.78 -2.32 6.90
C ASP A 35 15.53 -2.20 7.78
N CYS A 36 14.45 -1.63 7.23
CA CYS A 36 13.21 -1.37 7.94
C CYS A 36 11.98 -1.68 7.06
N ILE A 37 10.91 -2.15 7.70
CA ILE A 37 9.60 -2.39 7.07
C ILE A 37 8.56 -1.55 7.82
N ALA A 38 8.08 -0.49 7.18
CA ALA A 38 6.95 0.31 7.64
C ALA A 38 5.64 -0.38 7.22
N CYS A 39 4.80 -0.73 8.19
CA CYS A 39 3.54 -1.45 7.98
C CYS A 39 2.48 -1.05 9.02
N GLU A 40 1.21 -1.28 8.70
CA GLU A 40 0.09 -0.87 9.57
C GLU A 40 0.08 -1.67 10.89
N ASP A 41 0.02 -3.01 10.79
CA ASP A 41 0.19 -3.93 11.91
C ASP A 41 1.44 -4.81 11.75
N THR A 42 2.40 -4.59 12.64
CA THR A 42 3.67 -5.34 12.69
C THR A 42 3.47 -6.82 13.02
N ARG A 43 2.39 -7.19 13.73
CA ARG A 43 2.05 -8.59 14.02
C ARG A 43 1.48 -9.30 12.81
N VAL A 44 0.66 -8.61 12.01
CA VAL A 44 0.12 -9.15 10.75
C VAL A 44 1.27 -9.33 9.76
N THR A 45 2.08 -8.29 9.57
CA THR A 45 3.24 -8.32 8.69
C THR A 45 4.26 -9.38 9.11
N GLY A 46 4.59 -9.48 10.41
CA GLY A 46 5.49 -10.52 10.92
C GLY A 46 5.01 -11.94 10.59
N LYS A 47 3.73 -12.24 10.85
CA LYS A 47 3.13 -13.54 10.49
C LYS A 47 3.12 -13.80 8.98
N LEU A 48 2.94 -12.75 8.17
CA LEU A 48 2.99 -12.87 6.72
C LEU A 48 4.40 -13.26 6.25
N LEU A 49 5.43 -12.56 6.73
CA LEU A 49 6.84 -12.86 6.42
C LEU A 49 7.21 -14.30 6.84
N ASP A 50 6.78 -14.74 8.02
CA ASP A 50 7.00 -16.11 8.52
C ASP A 50 6.36 -17.15 7.60
N LYS A 51 5.09 -16.97 7.22
CA LYS A 51 4.36 -17.89 6.33
C LYS A 51 4.99 -17.97 4.93
N LEU A 52 5.60 -16.88 4.47
CA LEU A 52 6.27 -16.80 3.18
C LEU A 52 7.73 -17.29 3.24
N GLY A 53 8.24 -17.64 4.43
CA GLY A 53 9.63 -18.05 4.62
C GLY A 53 10.65 -16.93 4.38
N ILE A 54 10.25 -15.66 4.46
CA ILE A 54 11.12 -14.51 4.24
C ILE A 54 11.91 -14.26 5.53
N LYS A 55 13.18 -14.68 5.51
CA LYS A 55 14.12 -14.40 6.59
C LYS A 55 14.70 -13.00 6.41
N THR A 56 14.18 -12.05 7.17
CA THR A 56 14.67 -10.67 7.17
C THR A 56 15.30 -10.31 8.51
N LYS A 57 16.29 -9.41 8.48
CA LYS A 57 16.81 -8.74 9.69
C LYS A 57 16.18 -7.36 9.89
N ALA A 58 15.25 -6.98 9.02
CA ALA A 58 14.63 -5.67 9.04
C ALA A 58 13.87 -5.43 10.34
N SER A 59 13.91 -4.20 10.84
CA SER A 59 13.05 -3.78 11.94
C SER A 59 11.63 -3.51 11.43
N LEU A 60 10.61 -4.07 12.10
CA LEU A 60 9.21 -3.75 11.79
C LEU A 60 8.81 -2.45 12.48
N CYS A 61 8.44 -1.45 11.70
CA CYS A 61 7.95 -0.15 12.15
C CYS A 61 6.44 -0.06 11.92
N SER A 62 5.71 0.33 12.96
CA SER A 62 4.26 0.48 12.87
C SER A 62 3.87 1.86 12.37
N TYR A 63 3.43 1.94 11.12
CA TYR A 63 3.09 3.16 10.39
C TYR A 63 1.60 3.17 10.02
N ARG A 64 0.83 4.05 10.67
CA ARG A 64 -0.64 4.14 10.59
C ARG A 64 -1.10 5.59 10.46
N ASP A 65 -2.37 5.81 10.12
CA ASP A 65 -2.95 7.14 9.96
C ASP A 65 -2.75 8.07 11.16
N GLU A 66 -2.72 7.55 12.39
CA GLU A 66 -2.58 8.37 13.59
C GLU A 66 -1.16 8.88 13.83
N ASN A 67 -0.14 8.19 13.29
CA ASN A 67 1.26 8.50 13.54
C ASN A 67 2.07 8.84 12.27
N GLU A 68 1.46 8.72 11.09
CA GLU A 68 2.15 8.91 9.81
C GLU A 68 2.80 10.29 9.67
N GLY A 69 2.25 11.33 10.28
CA GLY A 69 2.83 12.68 10.25
C GLY A 69 4.23 12.72 10.85
N LEU A 70 4.36 12.29 12.12
CA LEU A 70 5.63 12.31 12.85
C LEU A 70 6.62 11.27 12.32
N LEU A 71 6.14 10.04 12.05
CA LEU A 71 7.03 8.98 11.56
C LEU A 71 7.56 9.25 10.15
N SER A 72 6.84 9.97 9.29
CA SER A 72 7.36 10.29 7.95
C SER A 72 8.64 11.11 8.01
N GLU A 73 8.74 12.07 8.93
CA GLU A 73 9.93 12.92 9.07
C GLU A 73 11.13 12.15 9.62
N GLN A 74 10.88 11.26 10.58
CA GLN A 74 11.89 10.35 11.11
C GLN A 74 12.42 9.43 10.00
N ILE A 75 11.53 8.74 9.29
CA ILE A 75 11.91 7.80 8.23
C ILE A 75 12.68 8.52 7.11
N VAL A 76 12.29 9.74 6.72
CA VAL A 76 13.03 10.55 5.76
C VAL A 76 14.47 10.80 6.22
N THR A 77 14.68 11.08 7.50
CA THR A 77 16.02 11.32 8.07
C THR A 77 16.87 10.04 8.03
N GLU A 78 16.27 8.89 8.34
CA GLU A 78 16.95 7.60 8.32
C GLU A 78 17.32 7.18 6.89
N ILE A 79 16.40 7.36 5.93
CA ILE A 79 16.67 7.12 4.51
C ILE A 79 17.80 8.01 4.01
N HIS A 80 17.82 9.29 4.41
CA HIS A 80 18.90 10.21 4.05
C HIS A 80 20.27 9.78 4.61
N SER A 81 20.26 9.02 5.71
CA SER A 81 21.46 8.42 6.31
C SER A 81 21.86 7.09 5.66
N GLY A 82 21.17 6.66 4.59
CA GLY A 82 21.48 5.45 3.84
C GLY A 82 20.55 4.26 4.10
N ALA A 83 19.50 4.40 4.93
CA ALA A 83 18.61 3.29 5.23
C ALA A 83 17.65 2.96 4.07
N HIS A 84 17.40 1.67 3.85
CA HIS A 84 16.36 1.19 2.96
C HIS A 84 15.09 0.82 3.72
N TYR A 85 13.97 1.39 3.29
CA TYR A 85 12.65 1.15 3.84
C TYR A 85 11.76 0.44 2.83
N ALA A 86 11.09 -0.64 3.25
CA ALA A 86 9.90 -1.12 2.56
C ALA A 86 8.64 -0.53 3.22
N LEU A 87 7.70 -0.05 2.41
CA LEU A 87 6.35 0.33 2.85
C LEU A 87 5.36 -0.74 2.39
N LEU A 88 4.59 -1.27 3.34
CA LEU A 88 3.57 -2.31 3.15
C LEU A 88 2.25 -1.83 3.77
N SER A 89 1.14 -2.33 3.26
CA SER A 89 -0.14 -2.37 3.97
C SER A 89 -0.44 -3.80 4.43
N ASP A 90 -1.49 -3.99 5.21
CA ASP A 90 -1.88 -5.32 5.69
C ASP A 90 -2.28 -6.27 4.53
N ALA A 91 -2.79 -5.72 3.43
CA ALA A 91 -3.13 -6.45 2.22
C ALA A 91 -3.06 -5.56 0.97
N GLY A 92 -2.56 -6.08 -0.14
CA GLY A 92 -2.60 -5.37 -1.42
C GLY A 92 -1.51 -4.31 -1.55
N THR A 93 -1.84 -3.19 -2.21
CA THR A 93 -0.88 -2.14 -2.56
C THR A 93 -1.00 -0.96 -1.60
N PRO A 94 0.04 -0.62 -0.83
CA PRO A 94 -0.02 0.47 0.14
C PRO A 94 -0.26 1.83 -0.50
N ALA A 95 -0.69 2.80 0.30
CA ALA A 95 -1.16 4.12 -0.11
C ALA A 95 -2.45 4.14 -0.97
N ILE A 96 -3.04 2.98 -1.29
CA ILE A 96 -4.32 2.87 -1.99
C ILE A 96 -5.43 2.53 -1.00
N SER A 97 -6.09 3.56 -0.47
CA SER A 97 -7.01 3.44 0.68
C SER A 97 -6.36 2.91 1.97
N ASP A 98 -5.04 3.01 2.04
CA ASP A 98 -4.18 2.64 3.17
C ASP A 98 -3.24 3.83 3.51
N PRO A 99 -2.60 3.85 4.70
CA PRO A 99 -1.53 4.80 5.02
C PRO A 99 -0.38 4.75 4.01
N GLY A 100 0.37 5.86 3.91
CA GLY A 100 1.63 5.90 3.13
C GLY A 100 1.77 7.11 2.21
N PHE A 101 0.67 7.77 1.86
CA PHE A 101 0.70 8.99 1.05
C PHE A 101 1.66 10.05 1.64
N ARG A 102 1.63 10.25 2.97
CA ARG A 102 2.48 11.25 3.62
C ARG A 102 3.96 10.92 3.53
N LEU A 103 4.35 9.67 3.78
CA LEU A 103 5.73 9.23 3.68
C LEU A 103 6.24 9.36 2.24
N ILE A 104 5.48 8.86 1.26
CA ILE A 104 5.84 8.98 -0.16
C ILE A 104 6.03 10.45 -0.54
N ARG A 105 5.10 11.32 -0.14
CA ARG A 105 5.20 12.77 -0.40
C ARG A 105 6.42 13.39 0.28
N ALA A 106 6.71 13.02 1.51
CA ALA A 106 7.86 13.53 2.26
C ALA A 106 9.19 13.11 1.60
N CYS A 107 9.34 11.84 1.25
CA CYS A 107 10.51 11.34 0.51
C CYS A 107 10.71 12.07 -0.82
N ARG A 108 9.64 12.22 -1.62
CA ARG A 108 9.72 12.96 -2.90
C ARG A 108 10.10 14.43 -2.69
N LYS A 109 9.56 15.09 -1.66
CA LYS A 109 9.91 16.48 -1.33
C LYS A 109 11.38 16.62 -0.93
N ALA A 110 11.94 15.60 -0.28
CA ALA A 110 13.35 15.55 0.12
C ALA A 110 14.30 15.09 -1.01
N GLY A 111 13.79 14.78 -2.21
CA GLY A 111 14.62 14.30 -3.32
C GLY A 111 15.12 12.86 -3.14
N LEU A 112 14.55 12.10 -2.21
CA LEU A 112 14.94 10.71 -1.93
C LEU A 112 14.38 9.75 -3.00
N ALA A 113 15.10 8.65 -3.21
CA ALA A 113 14.66 7.58 -4.09
C ALA A 113 13.34 6.96 -3.59
N VAL A 114 12.34 6.92 -4.47
CA VAL A 114 11.06 6.25 -4.22
C VAL A 114 10.78 5.30 -5.38
N THR A 115 10.73 4.01 -5.09
CA THR A 115 10.48 2.96 -6.08
C THR A 115 9.24 2.15 -5.69
N ALA A 116 8.67 1.43 -6.65
CA ALA A 116 7.53 0.56 -6.40
C ALA A 116 7.70 -0.77 -7.12
N LEU A 117 7.34 -1.85 -6.42
CA LEU A 117 7.20 -3.16 -7.03
C LEU A 117 5.74 -3.36 -7.44
N PRO A 118 5.46 -3.82 -8.67
CA PRO A 118 4.12 -4.24 -9.05
C PRO A 118 3.72 -5.47 -8.21
N GLY A 119 2.43 -5.62 -7.95
CA GLY A 119 1.89 -6.76 -7.23
C GLY A 119 0.37 -6.67 -7.07
N ALA A 120 -0.17 -7.39 -6.08
CA ALA A 120 -1.61 -7.54 -5.91
C ALA A 120 -2.31 -6.21 -5.61
N CYS A 121 -3.41 -5.96 -6.32
CA CYS A 121 -4.28 -4.80 -6.12
C CYS A 121 -5.75 -5.23 -6.32
N ALA A 122 -6.54 -5.22 -5.24
CA ALA A 122 -7.89 -5.78 -5.28
C ALA A 122 -8.81 -5.05 -6.28
N LEU A 123 -8.74 -3.72 -6.35
CA LEU A 123 -9.53 -2.93 -7.30
C LEU A 123 -9.23 -3.28 -8.77
N ILE A 124 -7.96 -3.52 -9.11
CA ILE A 124 -7.54 -3.85 -10.48
C ILE A 124 -8.01 -5.26 -10.83
N ASN A 125 -7.80 -6.23 -9.93
CA ASN A 125 -8.27 -7.60 -10.14
C ASN A 125 -9.79 -7.66 -10.30
N ALA A 126 -10.53 -6.91 -9.47
CA ALA A 126 -11.99 -6.82 -9.58
C ALA A 126 -12.42 -6.22 -10.93
N LEU A 127 -11.77 -5.15 -11.38
CA LEU A 127 -12.07 -4.52 -12.66
C LEU A 127 -11.86 -5.50 -13.83
N CYS A 128 -10.73 -6.22 -13.86
CA CYS A 128 -10.43 -7.21 -14.90
C CYS A 128 -11.48 -8.34 -14.99
N LEU A 129 -12.11 -8.69 -13.87
CA LEU A 129 -13.13 -9.75 -13.81
C LEU A 129 -14.56 -9.24 -14.03
N SER A 130 -14.77 -7.92 -13.96
CA SER A 130 -16.11 -7.32 -13.90
C SER A 130 -16.92 -7.37 -15.19
N GLY A 131 -16.25 -7.47 -16.35
CA GLY A 131 -16.89 -7.27 -17.66
C GLY A 131 -17.31 -5.83 -17.96
N LEU A 132 -16.95 -4.86 -17.11
CA LEU A 132 -17.21 -3.45 -17.32
C LEU A 132 -16.14 -2.80 -18.20
N PRO A 133 -16.41 -1.63 -18.84
CA PRO A 133 -15.42 -0.87 -19.58
C PRO A 133 -14.18 -0.55 -18.73
N THR A 134 -12.99 -0.67 -19.33
CA THR A 134 -11.69 -0.54 -18.65
C THR A 134 -10.79 0.54 -19.27
N ASP A 135 -11.25 1.19 -20.34
CA ASP A 135 -10.61 2.33 -21.00
C ASP A 135 -10.69 3.62 -20.18
N GLY A 136 -11.63 3.70 -19.24
CA GLY A 136 -11.72 4.75 -18.23
C GLY A 136 -12.46 4.29 -16.99
N PHE A 137 -11.85 4.48 -15.82
CA PHE A 137 -12.45 4.11 -14.54
C PHE A 137 -12.07 5.10 -13.44
N LEU A 138 -12.89 5.16 -12.38
CA LEU A 138 -12.68 5.98 -11.21
C LEU A 138 -12.72 5.11 -9.95
N PHE A 139 -11.61 5.06 -9.22
CA PHE A 139 -11.57 4.48 -7.88
C PHE A 139 -11.93 5.54 -6.85
N LEU A 140 -12.95 5.24 -6.04
CA LEU A 140 -13.54 6.15 -5.06
C LEU A 140 -13.15 5.83 -3.61
N GLY A 141 -12.40 4.74 -3.38
CA GLY A 141 -12.10 4.26 -2.04
C GLY A 141 -13.36 3.80 -1.30
N PHE A 142 -13.43 4.08 0.01
CA PHE A 142 -14.58 3.76 0.86
C PHE A 142 -15.60 4.90 0.89
N LEU A 143 -16.89 4.55 0.80
CA LEU A 143 -17.96 5.53 0.96
C LEU A 143 -18.10 6.02 2.39
N PRO A 144 -18.63 7.25 2.59
CA PRO A 144 -18.93 7.77 3.92
C PRO A 144 -19.84 6.80 4.72
N PRO A 145 -19.56 6.59 6.02
CA PRO A 145 -20.33 5.65 6.83
C PRO A 145 -21.77 6.11 7.05
N LYS A 146 -22.01 7.44 7.10
CA LYS A 146 -23.34 8.03 7.34
C LYS A 146 -24.20 7.98 6.08
N THR A 147 -25.42 7.45 6.20
CA THR A 147 -26.37 7.27 5.09
C THR A 147 -26.59 8.51 4.23
N VAL A 148 -26.78 9.69 4.84
CA VAL A 148 -27.00 10.95 4.11
C VAL A 148 -25.78 11.31 3.26
N ALA A 149 -24.57 11.20 3.83
CA ALA A 149 -23.33 11.49 3.12
C ALA A 149 -23.05 10.46 2.01
N ARG A 150 -23.36 9.18 2.24
CA ARG A 150 -23.25 8.12 1.23
C ARG A 150 -24.19 8.34 0.05
N LYS A 151 -25.47 8.65 0.31
CA LYS A 151 -26.44 9.00 -0.75
C LYS A 151 -25.98 10.20 -1.55
N LYS A 152 -25.46 11.24 -0.88
CA LYS A 152 -24.89 12.42 -1.56
C LYS A 152 -23.72 12.04 -2.47
N ALA A 153 -22.81 11.17 -2.01
CA ALA A 153 -21.70 10.68 -2.83
C ALA A 153 -22.19 9.96 -4.09
N PHE A 154 -23.17 9.05 -3.98
CA PHE A 154 -23.76 8.40 -5.15
C PHE A 154 -24.39 9.39 -6.13
N THR A 155 -25.14 10.38 -5.64
CA THR A 155 -25.71 11.43 -6.50
C THR A 155 -24.64 12.24 -7.21
N THR A 156 -23.47 12.48 -6.58
CA THR A 156 -22.35 13.17 -7.23
C THR A 156 -21.75 12.35 -8.38
N TYR A 157 -21.61 11.04 -8.20
CA TYR A 157 -20.85 10.21 -9.14
C TYR A 157 -21.70 9.50 -10.20
N ARG A 158 -23.02 9.43 -10.04
CA ARG A 158 -23.92 8.66 -10.93
C ARG A 158 -23.92 9.10 -12.41
N GLU A 159 -23.60 10.36 -12.70
CA GLU A 159 -23.59 10.90 -14.06
C GLU A 159 -22.21 10.81 -14.73
N LEU A 160 -21.20 10.27 -14.03
CA LEU A 160 -19.87 10.13 -14.61
C LEU A 160 -19.83 8.98 -15.63
N PRO A 161 -19.28 9.20 -16.83
CA PRO A 161 -19.25 8.20 -17.89
C PRO A 161 -18.10 7.19 -17.72
N TYR A 162 -17.83 6.77 -16.48
CA TYR A 162 -16.72 5.88 -16.13
C TYR A 162 -17.19 4.71 -15.29
N THR A 163 -16.49 3.58 -15.40
CA THR A 163 -16.64 2.49 -14.42
C THR A 163 -16.25 3.01 -13.04
N LEU A 164 -17.16 2.92 -12.07
CA LEU A 164 -16.90 3.32 -10.68
C LEU A 164 -16.49 2.09 -9.86
N ILE A 165 -15.34 2.18 -9.18
CA ILE A 165 -14.82 1.14 -8.30
C ILE A 165 -14.77 1.67 -6.88
N LEU A 166 -15.30 0.88 -5.95
CA LEU A 166 -15.45 1.23 -4.54
C LEU A 166 -14.97 0.07 -3.68
N TYR A 167 -14.44 0.37 -2.51
CA TYR A 167 -14.32 -0.61 -1.43
C TYR A 167 -15.46 -0.43 -0.43
N GLU A 168 -15.88 -1.54 0.17
CA GLU A 168 -16.90 -1.54 1.19
C GLU A 168 -16.65 -2.65 2.22
N SER A 169 -16.92 -2.34 3.48
CA SER A 169 -16.86 -3.31 4.58
C SER A 169 -17.98 -4.33 4.41
N CYS A 170 -17.69 -5.61 4.65
CA CYS A 170 -18.69 -6.68 4.61
C CYS A 170 -19.92 -6.41 5.50
N HIS A 171 -19.77 -5.60 6.56
CA HIS A 171 -20.86 -5.22 7.46
C HIS A 171 -21.79 -4.12 6.91
N ARG A 172 -21.53 -3.58 5.72
CA ARG A 172 -22.27 -2.44 5.14
C ARG A 172 -22.83 -2.70 3.72
N ILE A 173 -22.77 -3.94 3.22
CA ILE A 173 -23.15 -4.31 1.84
C ILE A 173 -24.57 -4.90 1.75
N GLU A 174 -25.16 -5.34 2.86
CA GLU A 174 -26.56 -5.82 2.92
C GLU A 174 -27.56 -4.70 3.21
#